data_AF-W9STD1-F1
#
_entry.id   AF-W9STD1-F1
#
_cell.length_a   1.000
_cell.length_b   1.000
_cell.length_c   1.000
_cell.angle_alpha   90.00
_cell.angle_beta   90.00
_cell.angle_gamma   90.00
#
_symmetry.space_group_name_H-M   'P 1'
#
loop_
_entity.id
_entity.type
_entity.pdbx_description
1 polymer ?
#
loop_
_entity_poly.entity_id
_entity_poly.type
_entity_poly.pdbx_seq_one_letter_code
_entity_poly.pdbx_strand_id
1 'polypeptide(L)'
;MAAPFRLTTLCKTPKTSLPKTPILNNNNNPHTLFSRSNLKFNPISKPSTLALFITNRRHQHRHPRTTAIRCLFTGIVEEMGQIKKIGASDDGGFAMKIAAKTVLDGVNLGDSIAVNGTCLTVTQFDTVSSEFTVGLSPETLRKTSLSELSVGSPVNLERAVQPISRMGGHFVQGHVDGTGEIVSMEAEEDSLWIKVKTTREILKYVVPKGFVAVDGTSLTVVDVFDDEDCFNFMLVAYTQQKVVIPLKKIGQKVNLEVDIMGKYVERLLSSVFVDSVKSS
;
A
#
# COMPACT_ATOMS: atom_id res chain seq x y z
N MET A 1 54.05 29.34 -1.78
CA MET A 1 53.78 29.26 -3.23
C MET A 1 52.26 29.31 -3.38
N ALA A 2 51.67 30.49 -3.59
CA ALA A 2 51.60 31.23 -4.86
C ALA A 2 50.61 30.57 -5.85
N ALA A 3 49.47 31.23 -6.05
CA ALA A 3 48.36 30.86 -6.94
C ALA A 3 48.48 31.65 -8.27
N PRO A 4 47.42 31.96 -9.04
CA PRO A 4 46.12 31.30 -9.29
C PRO A 4 45.85 31.12 -10.81
N PHE A 5 44.65 30.68 -11.20
CA PHE A 5 44.04 31.09 -12.49
C PHE A 5 42.57 31.48 -12.30
N ARG A 6 42.13 32.51 -13.04
CA ARG A 6 40.81 33.18 -12.93
C ARG A 6 40.46 33.82 -14.29
N LEU A 7 39.22 34.33 -14.41
CA LEU A 7 38.63 35.12 -15.52
C LEU A 7 38.11 34.31 -16.74
N THR A 8 37.00 34.67 -17.42
CA THR A 8 35.73 35.36 -17.08
C THR A 8 34.81 35.39 -18.33
N THR A 9 33.48 35.54 -18.15
CA THR A 9 32.50 36.19 -19.07
C THR A 9 32.33 35.65 -20.51
N LEU A 10 31.11 35.53 -21.07
CA LEU A 10 30.26 36.68 -21.40
C LEU A 10 28.77 36.33 -21.61
N CYS A 11 27.92 37.36 -21.50
CA CYS A 11 26.47 37.33 -21.71
C CYS A 11 26.11 37.73 -23.16
N LYS A 12 24.96 37.24 -23.69
CA LYS A 12 24.10 37.95 -24.67
C LYS A 12 22.78 37.21 -24.99
N THR A 13 21.66 37.83 -24.66
CA THR A 13 20.40 37.80 -25.45
C THR A 13 20.33 39.11 -26.25
N PRO A 14 19.54 39.22 -27.35
CA PRO A 14 18.22 39.90 -27.22
C PRO A 14 17.12 39.58 -28.28
N LYS A 15 15.84 39.83 -27.92
CA LYS A 15 14.72 40.49 -28.69
C LYS A 15 14.36 39.98 -30.13
N THR A 16 13.14 40.06 -30.71
CA THR A 16 11.73 40.50 -30.45
C THR A 16 10.86 39.84 -31.58
N SER A 17 9.52 39.78 -31.66
CA SER A 17 8.46 40.82 -31.55
C SER A 17 7.03 40.20 -31.65
N LEU A 18 6.01 40.87 -31.09
CA LEU A 18 4.56 40.66 -31.36
C LEU A 18 4.09 41.47 -32.60
N PRO A 19 2.91 41.20 -33.21
CA PRO A 19 1.73 42.03 -32.86
C PRO A 19 0.30 41.44 -33.06
N LYS A 20 -0.65 42.09 -32.35
CA LYS A 20 -2.09 42.37 -32.68
C LYS A 20 -3.21 41.33 -32.43
N THR A 21 -4.15 41.77 -31.59
CA THR A 21 -5.57 41.37 -31.46
C THR A 21 -6.46 42.06 -32.49
N PRO A 22 -7.75 41.67 -32.58
CA PRO A 22 -8.81 42.69 -32.43
C PRO A 22 -9.89 42.33 -31.39
N ILE A 23 -10.73 43.33 -31.10
CA ILE A 23 -11.77 43.39 -30.06
C ILE A 23 -13.15 43.08 -30.67
N LEU A 24 -14.08 42.51 -29.90
CA LEU A 24 -15.50 42.89 -30.00
C LEU A 24 -16.18 42.91 -28.62
N ASN A 25 -17.15 43.81 -28.47
CA ASN A 25 -17.82 44.18 -27.22
C ASN A 25 -19.25 43.57 -27.18
N ASN A 26 -19.91 43.51 -26.00
CA ASN A 26 -21.11 44.32 -25.67
C ASN A 26 -22.02 43.74 -24.54
N ASN A 27 -22.09 44.47 -23.42
CA ASN A 27 -23.24 44.85 -22.56
C ASN A 27 -24.40 43.90 -22.11
N ASN A 28 -24.55 43.88 -20.78
CA ASN A 28 -25.73 44.21 -19.94
C ASN A 28 -26.94 43.26 -19.71
N ASN A 29 -27.08 42.90 -18.43
CA ASN A 29 -28.28 42.51 -17.65
C ASN A 29 -29.19 43.75 -17.35
N PRO A 30 -30.27 43.63 -16.54
CA PRO A 30 -31.39 42.66 -16.53
C PRO A 30 -32.76 43.38 -16.38
N HIS A 31 -33.91 42.69 -16.32
CA HIS A 31 -35.05 43.14 -15.48
C HIS A 31 -36.02 42.00 -15.11
N THR A 32 -36.48 42.03 -13.86
CA THR A 32 -37.41 41.10 -13.20
C THR A 32 -38.81 41.69 -13.08
N LEU A 33 -39.84 40.87 -12.85
CA LEU A 33 -40.98 41.24 -11.97
C LEU A 33 -41.80 40.01 -11.51
N PHE A 34 -42.40 40.13 -10.32
CA PHE A 34 -43.09 39.09 -9.55
C PHE A 34 -44.60 39.00 -9.87
N SER A 35 -45.26 37.85 -9.59
CA SER A 35 -46.38 37.83 -8.60
C SER A 35 -46.82 36.40 -8.19
N ARG A 36 -47.50 36.33 -7.04
CA ARG A 36 -47.73 35.19 -6.14
C ARG A 36 -48.94 34.28 -6.47
N SER A 37 -48.80 33.01 -6.02
CA SER A 37 -49.79 32.17 -5.30
C SER A 37 -51.19 31.86 -5.88
N ASN A 38 -51.52 30.58 -6.04
CA ASN A 38 -52.18 29.77 -4.98
C ASN A 38 -52.38 28.29 -5.40
N LEU A 39 -52.36 27.37 -4.43
CA LEU A 39 -52.60 25.91 -4.60
C LEU A 39 -53.99 25.51 -4.07
N LYS A 40 -54.76 24.74 -4.84
CA LYS A 40 -55.86 23.87 -4.35
C LYS A 40 -56.00 22.59 -5.21
N PHE A 41 -56.32 21.49 -4.55
CA PHE A 41 -56.59 20.15 -5.11
C PHE A 41 -58.10 19.97 -5.40
N ASN A 42 -58.68 18.93 -6.01
CA ASN A 42 -58.29 17.58 -6.52
C ASN A 42 -59.46 17.07 -7.44
N PRO A 43 -59.59 15.79 -7.89
CA PRO A 43 -58.65 14.77 -8.39
C PRO A 43 -59.16 14.04 -9.70
N ILE A 44 -58.49 12.94 -10.11
CA ILE A 44 -58.97 11.84 -11.00
C ILE A 44 -59.28 12.15 -12.49
N SER A 45 -58.41 11.66 -13.39
CA SER A 45 -58.75 10.65 -14.43
C SER A 45 -57.48 10.11 -15.12
N LYS A 46 -57.57 8.90 -15.69
CA LYS A 46 -56.43 8.12 -16.25
C LYS A 46 -56.24 8.38 -17.78
N PRO A 47 -55.41 7.62 -18.51
CA PRO A 47 -54.00 7.94 -18.75
C PRO A 47 -53.69 8.15 -20.24
N SER A 48 -52.61 8.86 -20.59
CA SER A 48 -52.10 8.85 -21.97
C SER A 48 -50.63 9.25 -22.09
N THR A 49 -50.03 8.76 -23.17
CA THR A 49 -48.75 9.18 -23.79
C THR A 49 -47.44 8.91 -23.05
N LEU A 50 -46.75 7.89 -23.56
CA LEU A 50 -45.29 7.80 -23.76
C LEU A 50 -44.48 9.02 -23.27
N ALA A 51 -43.69 8.81 -22.21
CA ALA A 51 -42.54 9.64 -21.89
C ALA A 51 -41.28 8.78 -21.97
N LEU A 52 -40.40 9.10 -22.93
CA LEU A 52 -39.19 8.37 -23.26
C LEU A 52 -38.09 8.65 -22.20
N PHE A 53 -38.18 8.03 -21.03
CA PHE A 53 -37.14 8.13 -20.01
C PHE A 53 -35.93 7.25 -20.37
N ILE A 54 -35.03 7.80 -21.20
CA ILE A 54 -33.65 7.33 -21.31
C ILE A 54 -32.96 7.62 -19.97
N THR A 55 -33.12 6.70 -19.02
CA THR A 55 -32.32 6.72 -17.80
C THR A 55 -30.90 6.34 -18.18
N ASN A 56 -30.01 7.32 -18.10
CA ASN A 56 -28.58 7.11 -18.33
C ASN A 56 -28.01 6.31 -17.15
N ARG A 57 -28.25 5.00 -17.13
CA ARG A 57 -27.61 4.06 -16.20
C ARG A 57 -26.12 4.06 -16.50
N ARG A 58 -25.38 4.93 -15.79
CA ARG A 58 -23.93 4.78 -15.64
C ARG A 58 -23.67 3.35 -15.21
N HIS A 59 -22.97 2.59 -16.05
CA HIS A 59 -22.48 1.27 -15.67
C HIS A 59 -21.51 1.45 -14.50
N GLN A 60 -22.00 1.29 -13.28
CA GLN A 60 -21.14 1.00 -12.15
C GLN A 60 -20.49 -0.35 -12.47
N HIS A 61 -19.21 -0.33 -12.83
CA HIS A 61 -18.38 -1.52 -12.86
C HIS A 61 -18.29 -2.07 -11.43
N ARG A 62 -19.26 -2.91 -11.07
CA ARG A 62 -19.19 -3.77 -9.89
C ARG A 62 -18.09 -4.78 -10.16
N HIS A 63 -16.87 -4.46 -9.74
CA HIS A 63 -15.83 -5.47 -9.62
C HIS A 63 -16.38 -6.61 -8.76
N PRO A 64 -16.34 -7.87 -9.24
CA PRO A 64 -16.82 -8.99 -8.46
C PRO A 64 -15.93 -9.11 -7.21
N ARG A 65 -16.56 -9.14 -6.03
CA ARG A 65 -15.88 -9.49 -4.77
C ARG A 65 -15.47 -10.95 -4.83
N THR A 66 -14.34 -11.23 -5.46
CA THR A 66 -13.68 -12.54 -5.36
C THR A 66 -12.73 -12.50 -4.18
N THR A 67 -13.19 -12.98 -3.02
CA THR A 67 -12.36 -13.24 -1.82
C THR A 67 -11.50 -14.49 -2.03
N ALA A 68 -10.85 -14.58 -3.18
CA ALA A 68 -9.90 -15.62 -3.53
C ALA A 68 -8.49 -15.02 -3.42
N ILE A 69 -7.56 -15.77 -2.82
CA ILE A 69 -6.14 -15.42 -2.80
C ILE A 69 -5.68 -15.34 -4.26
N ARG A 70 -5.39 -14.13 -4.75
CA ARG A 70 -4.91 -13.86 -6.12
C ARG A 70 -3.40 -13.63 -6.19
N CYS A 71 -2.76 -13.45 -5.04
CA CYS A 71 -1.33 -13.22 -4.90
C CYS A 71 -0.77 -14.15 -3.81
N LEU A 72 0.43 -14.69 -4.07
CA LEU A 72 1.30 -15.30 -3.07
C LEU A 72 2.69 -14.68 -3.27
N PHE A 73 3.47 -14.65 -2.21
CA PHE A 73 4.82 -14.11 -2.13
C PHE A 73 5.69 -15.08 -1.33
N THR A 74 6.99 -14.84 -1.32
CA THR A 74 7.99 -15.67 -0.63
C THR A 74 8.60 -14.96 0.58
N GLY A 75 8.39 -13.65 0.69
CA GLY A 75 9.05 -12.77 1.65
C GLY A 75 10.51 -12.48 1.29
N ILE A 76 10.90 -12.70 0.04
CA ILE A 76 12.25 -12.39 -0.46
C ILE A 76 12.17 -11.07 -1.21
N VAL A 77 12.46 -9.98 -0.49
CA VAL A 77 12.43 -8.61 -1.01
C VAL A 77 13.36 -8.47 -2.22
N GLU A 78 12.80 -8.03 -3.34
CA GLU A 78 13.51 -7.90 -4.62
C GLU A 78 14.25 -6.56 -4.73
N GLU A 79 13.65 -5.49 -4.22
CA GLU A 79 14.28 -4.16 -4.12
C GLU A 79 13.67 -3.31 -3.00
N MET A 80 14.38 -2.23 -2.64
CA MET A 80 13.79 -1.12 -1.89
C MET A 80 13.34 -0.03 -2.88
N GLY A 81 12.04 0.20 -2.97
CA GLY A 81 11.46 1.35 -3.66
C GLY A 81 11.39 2.60 -2.77
N GLN A 82 10.91 3.71 -3.33
CA GLN A 82 10.76 4.98 -2.62
C GLN A 82 9.38 5.61 -2.84
N ILE A 83 8.73 6.09 -1.78
CA ILE A 83 7.45 6.81 -1.89
C ILE A 83 7.64 8.15 -2.60
N LYS A 84 6.88 8.36 -3.69
CA LYS A 84 6.89 9.59 -4.51
C LYS A 84 5.67 10.48 -4.23
N LYS A 85 4.52 9.88 -3.95
CA LYS A 85 3.29 10.55 -3.49
C LYS A 85 2.51 9.59 -2.60
N ILE A 86 1.88 10.10 -1.56
CA ILE A 86 0.97 9.33 -0.70
C ILE A 86 -0.14 10.26 -0.19
N GLY A 87 -1.38 9.77 -0.11
CA GLY A 87 -2.50 10.53 0.45
C GLY A 87 -3.84 10.25 -0.23
N ALA A 88 -4.80 11.14 -0.01
CA ALA A 88 -6.09 11.09 -0.67
C ALA A 88 -5.96 11.24 -2.21
N SER A 89 -6.85 10.54 -2.91
CA SER A 89 -6.99 10.52 -4.37
C SER A 89 -8.28 11.22 -4.80
N ASP A 90 -8.32 11.71 -6.03
CA ASP A 90 -9.44 12.52 -6.57
C ASP A 90 -10.76 11.74 -6.70
N ASP A 91 -10.69 10.41 -6.68
CA ASP A 91 -11.82 9.47 -6.64
C ASP A 91 -12.34 9.20 -5.21
N GLY A 92 -11.77 9.85 -4.19
CA GLY A 92 -12.08 9.64 -2.78
C GLY A 92 -11.39 8.43 -2.15
N GLY A 93 -10.51 7.74 -2.90
CA GLY A 93 -9.64 6.69 -2.38
C GLY A 93 -8.41 7.24 -1.64
N PHE A 94 -7.56 6.34 -1.16
CA PHE A 94 -6.20 6.65 -0.74
C PHE A 94 -5.23 5.97 -1.69
N ALA A 95 -4.25 6.70 -2.21
CA ALA A 95 -3.32 6.21 -3.21
C ALA A 95 -1.87 6.43 -2.76
N MET A 96 -1.00 5.53 -3.20
CA MET A 96 0.44 5.59 -2.99
C MET A 96 1.13 5.38 -4.34
N LYS A 97 2.02 6.31 -4.69
CA LYS A 97 2.90 6.24 -5.85
C LYS A 97 4.32 5.97 -5.38
N ILE A 98 4.97 4.99 -5.98
CA ILE A 98 6.25 4.42 -5.55
C ILE A 98 7.18 4.40 -6.78
N ALA A 99 8.41 4.87 -6.62
CA ALA A 99 9.48 4.66 -7.58
C ALA A 99 10.16 3.32 -7.30
N ALA A 100 10.32 2.51 -8.35
CA ALA A 100 10.81 1.13 -8.31
C ALA A 100 11.29 0.71 -9.70
N LYS A 101 12.20 -0.26 -9.81
CA LYS A 101 12.77 -0.68 -11.10
C LYS A 101 12.61 -2.16 -11.35
N THR A 102 13.04 -3.00 -10.41
CA THR A 102 13.00 -4.47 -10.52
C THR A 102 11.57 -4.99 -10.59
N VAL A 103 10.65 -4.50 -9.73
CA VAL A 103 9.28 -5.00 -9.70
C VAL A 103 8.39 -4.50 -10.84
N LEU A 104 8.89 -3.56 -11.66
CA LEU A 104 8.21 -3.11 -12.88
C LEU A 104 8.54 -3.98 -14.10
N ASP A 105 9.55 -4.84 -14.01
CA ASP A 105 9.85 -5.78 -15.09
C ASP A 105 8.73 -6.83 -15.22
N GLY A 106 8.08 -6.84 -16.38
CA GLY A 106 6.92 -7.68 -16.69
C GLY A 106 5.57 -7.24 -16.08
N VAL A 107 5.48 -6.06 -15.46
CA VAL A 107 4.27 -5.61 -14.73
C VAL A 107 3.08 -5.27 -15.64
N ASN A 108 1.86 -5.56 -15.18
CA ASN A 108 0.59 -5.27 -15.83
C ASN A 108 -0.38 -4.56 -14.86
N LEU A 109 -1.42 -3.94 -15.42
CA LEU A 109 -2.52 -3.38 -14.62
C LEU A 109 -3.32 -4.53 -13.97
N GLY A 110 -3.53 -4.44 -12.66
CA GLY A 110 -4.17 -5.52 -11.89
C GLY A 110 -3.19 -6.52 -11.27
N ASP A 111 -1.89 -6.44 -11.59
CA ASP A 111 -0.87 -7.26 -10.93
C ASP A 111 -0.72 -6.89 -9.45
N SER A 112 -0.15 -7.81 -8.68
CA SER A 112 0.00 -7.69 -7.23
C SER A 112 1.46 -7.57 -6.83
N ILE A 113 1.77 -6.52 -6.08
CA ILE A 113 3.11 -6.24 -5.53
C ILE A 113 2.95 -6.07 -4.02
N ALA A 114 3.79 -6.75 -3.25
CA ALA A 114 3.87 -6.56 -1.81
C ALA A 114 4.65 -5.29 -1.50
N VAL A 115 4.05 -4.35 -0.76
CA VAL A 115 4.69 -3.12 -0.28
C VAL A 115 4.82 -3.20 1.24
N ASN A 116 6.04 -3.28 1.76
CA ASN A 116 6.30 -3.66 3.17
C ASN A 116 5.45 -4.87 3.60
N GLY A 117 5.37 -5.92 2.78
CA GLY A 117 4.57 -7.12 3.07
C GLY A 117 3.06 -6.95 2.95
N THR A 118 2.57 -5.89 2.32
CA THR A 118 1.13 -5.70 2.05
C THR A 118 0.85 -5.95 0.56
N CYS A 119 0.09 -6.99 0.20
CA CYS A 119 -0.31 -7.24 -1.20
C CYS A 119 -1.20 -6.08 -1.68
N LEU A 120 -0.70 -5.31 -2.65
CA LEU A 120 -1.40 -4.17 -3.24
C LEU A 120 -1.49 -4.32 -4.76
N THR A 121 -2.63 -3.93 -5.31
CA THR A 121 -2.91 -4.02 -6.75
C THR A 121 -2.40 -2.79 -7.50
N VAL A 122 -1.61 -3.01 -8.56
CA VAL A 122 -1.12 -1.97 -9.46
C VAL A 122 -2.29 -1.37 -10.24
N THR A 123 -2.56 -0.07 -10.03
CA THR A 123 -3.64 0.68 -10.71
C THR A 123 -3.14 1.55 -11.85
N GLN A 124 -1.87 1.97 -11.81
CA GLN A 124 -1.16 2.70 -12.87
C GLN A 124 0.33 2.39 -12.78
N PHE A 125 1.06 2.41 -13.89
CA PHE A 125 2.53 2.37 -13.91
C PHE A 125 3.10 3.08 -15.15
N ASP A 126 4.36 3.47 -15.05
CA ASP A 126 5.18 4.03 -16.12
C ASP A 126 6.61 3.51 -15.96
N THR A 127 7.04 2.68 -16.92
CA THR A 127 8.38 2.08 -16.94
C THR A 127 9.48 3.06 -17.33
N VAL A 128 9.13 4.18 -17.98
CA VAL A 128 10.10 5.23 -18.38
C VAL A 128 10.49 6.09 -17.19
N SER A 129 9.51 6.53 -16.38
CA SER A 129 9.79 7.21 -15.11
C SER A 129 10.15 6.24 -13.96
N SER A 130 9.97 4.92 -14.16
CA SER A 130 10.18 3.88 -13.15
C SER A 130 9.30 4.11 -11.91
N GLU A 131 8.01 4.35 -12.13
CA GLU A 131 7.01 4.59 -11.08
C GLU A 131 5.77 3.71 -11.25
N PHE A 132 5.15 3.28 -10.16
CA PHE A 132 3.82 2.68 -10.14
C PHE A 132 2.94 3.28 -9.04
N THR A 133 1.63 3.09 -9.16
CA THR A 133 0.62 3.55 -8.23
C THR A 133 -0.27 2.40 -7.78
N VAL A 134 -0.61 2.39 -6.50
CA VAL A 134 -1.49 1.42 -5.86
C VAL A 134 -2.56 2.14 -5.03
N GLY A 135 -3.73 1.52 -4.90
CA GLY A 135 -4.80 1.97 -4.01
C GLY A 135 -4.73 1.26 -2.66
N LEU A 136 -4.94 1.99 -1.56
CA LEU A 136 -4.97 1.45 -0.20
C LEU A 136 -6.40 1.47 0.33
N SER A 137 -6.85 0.34 0.88
CA SER A 137 -8.17 0.26 1.51
C SER A 137 -8.17 0.86 2.93
N PRO A 138 -9.33 1.27 3.47
CA PRO A 138 -9.44 1.69 4.87
C PRO A 138 -9.03 0.62 5.88
N GLU A 139 -9.09 -0.67 5.54
CA GLU A 139 -8.60 -1.75 6.40
C GLU A 139 -7.06 -1.80 6.37
N THR A 140 -6.49 -1.74 5.17
CA THR A 140 -5.03 -1.64 4.96
C THR A 140 -4.43 -0.49 5.77
N LEU A 141 -5.05 0.69 5.73
CA LEU A 141 -4.56 1.89 6.45
C LEU A 141 -4.63 1.77 7.98
N ARG A 142 -5.46 0.87 8.52
CA ARG A 142 -5.59 0.59 9.96
C ARG A 142 -4.69 -0.56 10.43
N LYS A 143 -4.52 -1.58 9.58
CA LYS A 143 -3.76 -2.79 9.90
C LYS A 143 -2.26 -2.67 9.65
N THR A 144 -1.84 -1.73 8.82
CA THR A 144 -0.43 -1.55 8.41
C THR A 144 0.13 -0.21 8.87
N SER A 145 1.46 -0.13 8.92
CA SER A 145 2.24 1.10 9.10
C SER A 145 2.30 1.99 7.84
N LEU A 146 1.64 1.60 6.73
CA LEU A 146 1.73 2.32 5.45
C LEU A 146 1.21 3.76 5.51
N SER A 147 0.29 4.05 6.45
CA SER A 147 -0.25 5.38 6.70
C SER A 147 0.73 6.34 7.40
N GLU A 148 1.82 5.82 7.97
CA GLU A 148 2.88 6.59 8.64
C GLU A 148 4.03 6.97 7.68
N LEU A 149 4.00 6.45 6.45
CA LEU A 149 4.99 6.76 5.42
C LEU A 149 4.80 8.16 4.83
N SER A 150 5.91 8.79 4.48
CA SER A 150 5.95 10.11 3.83
C SER A 150 6.71 10.04 2.50
N VAL A 151 6.61 11.10 1.67
CA VAL A 151 7.42 11.23 0.45
C VAL A 151 8.91 11.11 0.79
N GLY A 152 9.63 10.28 0.04
CA GLY A 152 11.04 9.95 0.27
C GLY A 152 11.28 8.72 1.15
N SER A 153 10.24 8.22 1.85
CA SER A 153 10.36 6.99 2.67
C SER A 153 10.71 5.77 1.81
N PRO A 154 11.65 4.90 2.22
CA PRO A 154 11.92 3.65 1.53
C PRO A 154 10.86 2.59 1.87
N VAL A 155 10.62 1.66 0.95
CA VAL A 155 9.71 0.52 1.14
C VAL A 155 10.29 -0.77 0.52
N ASN A 156 10.13 -1.90 1.20
CA ASN A 156 10.38 -3.23 0.64
C ASN A 156 9.38 -3.53 -0.47
N LEU A 157 9.84 -4.07 -1.59
CA LEU A 157 9.02 -4.48 -2.73
C LEU A 157 9.31 -5.93 -3.14
N GLU A 158 8.25 -6.70 -3.40
CA GLU A 158 8.31 -8.07 -3.95
C GLU A 158 7.11 -8.28 -4.91
N ARG A 159 7.34 -8.84 -6.10
CA ARG A 159 6.27 -9.25 -7.04
C ARG A 159 5.59 -10.53 -6.58
N ALA A 160 4.33 -10.72 -6.98
CA ALA A 160 3.65 -12.00 -6.77
C ALA A 160 4.42 -13.16 -7.45
N VAL A 161 4.52 -14.28 -6.73
CA VAL A 161 5.31 -15.46 -7.09
C VAL A 161 4.79 -16.12 -8.37
N GLN A 162 5.69 -16.46 -9.30
CA GLN A 162 5.34 -17.24 -10.48
C GLN A 162 5.36 -18.75 -10.15
N PRO A 163 4.47 -19.59 -10.73
CA PRO A 163 4.42 -21.03 -10.44
C PRO A 163 5.72 -21.81 -10.70
N ILE A 164 6.62 -21.28 -11.54
CA ILE A 164 7.91 -21.89 -11.91
C ILE A 164 9.10 -21.34 -11.11
N SER A 165 8.87 -20.42 -10.18
CA SER A 165 9.94 -19.73 -9.43
C SER A 165 10.36 -20.51 -8.17
N ARG A 166 11.53 -20.15 -7.61
CA ARG A 166 12.03 -20.73 -6.37
C ARG A 166 11.45 -19.98 -5.18
N MET A 167 10.80 -20.70 -4.27
CA MET A 167 10.36 -20.14 -2.99
C MET A 167 11.52 -20.18 -1.99
N GLY A 168 12.22 -19.04 -1.83
CA GLY A 168 13.42 -18.94 -0.98
C GLY A 168 13.14 -18.63 0.50
N GLY A 169 11.93 -18.17 0.82
CA GLY A 169 11.45 -17.93 2.18
C GLY A 169 10.32 -18.89 2.55
N HIS A 170 9.15 -18.36 2.90
CA HIS A 170 7.95 -19.13 3.27
C HIS A 170 6.70 -18.63 2.53
N PHE A 171 5.54 -19.22 2.80
CA PHE A 171 4.28 -18.77 2.21
C PHE A 171 3.82 -17.44 2.83
N VAL A 172 4.11 -16.34 2.14
CA VAL A 172 3.62 -15.01 2.50
C VAL A 172 2.44 -14.66 1.59
N GLN A 173 1.30 -14.26 2.14
CA GLN A 173 0.14 -13.83 1.35
C GLN A 173 0.16 -12.32 1.05
N GLY A 174 0.92 -11.55 1.82
CA GLY A 174 0.82 -10.10 1.84
C GLY A 174 -0.40 -9.61 2.62
N HIS A 175 -0.88 -10.40 3.58
CA HIS A 175 -2.08 -10.16 4.39
C HIS A 175 -1.67 -9.84 5.83
N VAL A 176 -1.13 -8.64 6.03
CA VAL A 176 -0.66 -8.11 7.32
C VAL A 176 -1.75 -8.21 8.40
N ASP A 177 -1.44 -8.91 9.50
CA ASP A 177 -2.34 -9.12 10.63
C ASP A 177 -2.45 -7.88 11.53
N GLY A 178 -1.35 -7.14 11.62
CA GLY A 178 -1.20 -5.91 12.38
C GLY A 178 0.24 -5.38 12.33
N THR A 179 0.62 -4.59 13.33
CA THR A 179 1.96 -4.02 13.44
C THR A 179 2.63 -4.42 14.75
N GLY A 180 3.96 -4.47 14.73
CA GLY A 180 4.81 -4.51 15.92
C GLY A 180 5.67 -3.25 16.01
N GLU A 181 6.30 -3.04 17.16
CA GLU A 181 7.23 -1.94 17.43
C GLU A 181 8.64 -2.50 17.65
N ILE A 182 9.65 -1.91 17.01
CA ILE A 182 11.06 -2.28 17.25
C ILE A 182 11.47 -1.76 18.62
N VAL A 183 11.80 -2.65 19.57
CA VAL A 183 12.17 -2.28 20.95
C VAL A 183 13.66 -2.42 21.25
N SER A 184 14.41 -3.22 20.48
CA SER A 184 15.88 -3.21 20.49
C SER A 184 16.47 -3.50 19.11
N MET A 185 17.66 -2.96 18.86
CA MET A 185 18.51 -3.20 17.69
C MET A 185 19.96 -3.26 18.16
N GLU A 186 20.57 -4.44 18.12
CA GLU A 186 21.91 -4.71 18.69
C GLU A 186 22.80 -5.41 17.66
N ALA A 187 24.00 -4.86 17.41
CA ALA A 187 24.94 -5.44 16.44
C ALA A 187 25.76 -6.55 17.10
N GLU A 188 25.85 -7.69 16.43
CA GLU A 188 26.68 -8.84 16.79
C GLU A 188 27.52 -9.24 15.57
N GLU A 189 28.82 -8.95 15.61
CA GLU A 189 29.74 -9.09 14.48
C GLU A 189 29.26 -8.39 13.20
N ASP A 190 28.92 -9.13 12.15
CA ASP A 190 28.36 -8.61 10.88
C ASP A 190 26.82 -8.59 10.85
N SER A 191 26.20 -9.12 11.90
CA SER A 191 24.79 -9.42 12.01
C SER A 191 24.08 -8.45 12.97
N LEU A 192 22.76 -8.34 12.81
CA LEU A 192 21.95 -7.37 13.56
C LEU A 192 20.77 -8.08 14.23
N TRP A 193 20.79 -8.15 15.56
CA TRP A 193 19.65 -8.53 16.38
C TRP A 193 18.59 -7.45 16.33
N ILE A 194 17.33 -7.85 16.16
CA ILE A 194 16.18 -6.97 16.29
C ILE A 194 15.14 -7.65 17.16
N LYS A 195 14.69 -6.95 18.22
CA LYS A 195 13.59 -7.37 19.09
C LYS A 195 12.35 -6.54 18.76
N VAL A 196 11.22 -7.21 18.52
CA VAL A 196 9.94 -6.58 18.15
C VAL A 196 8.89 -6.93 19.20
N LYS A 197 8.22 -5.91 19.74
CA LYS A 197 7.04 -6.05 20.59
C LYS A 197 5.77 -6.05 19.74
N THR A 198 4.79 -6.88 20.05
CA THR A 198 3.50 -6.92 19.35
C THR A 198 2.35 -7.28 20.30
N THR A 199 1.13 -7.47 19.79
CA THR A 199 -0.02 -7.88 20.59
C THR A 199 -0.01 -9.39 20.81
N ARG A 200 -0.59 -9.86 21.93
CA ARG A 200 -0.80 -11.30 22.21
C ARG A 200 -1.55 -12.04 21.10
N GLU A 201 -2.47 -11.35 20.43
CA GLU A 201 -3.25 -11.90 19.31
C GLU A 201 -2.37 -12.30 18.11
N ILE A 202 -1.26 -11.58 17.89
CA ILE A 202 -0.26 -11.89 16.86
C ILE A 202 0.79 -12.86 17.43
N LEU A 203 1.31 -12.58 18.63
CA LEU A 203 2.43 -13.32 19.23
C LEU A 203 2.13 -14.81 19.41
N LYS A 204 0.88 -15.20 19.71
CA LYS A 204 0.49 -16.61 19.87
C LYS A 204 0.72 -17.51 18.64
N TYR A 205 0.99 -16.93 17.46
CA TYR A 205 1.34 -17.66 16.24
C TYR A 205 2.84 -17.62 15.92
N VAL A 206 3.63 -16.90 16.72
CA VAL A 206 5.08 -16.75 16.58
C VAL A 206 5.75 -17.80 17.48
N VAL A 207 6.63 -18.63 16.91
CA VAL A 207 7.30 -19.72 17.64
C VAL A 207 8.80 -19.71 17.37
N PRO A 208 9.67 -20.08 18.33
CA PRO A 208 11.10 -20.22 18.10
C PRO A 208 11.41 -21.13 16.90
N LYS A 209 12.32 -20.69 16.03
CA LYS A 209 12.70 -21.31 14.74
C LYS A 209 11.56 -21.40 13.71
N GLY A 210 10.39 -20.82 13.98
CA GLY A 210 9.32 -20.62 13.00
C GLY A 210 9.60 -19.44 12.07
N PHE A 211 8.77 -19.31 11.04
CA PHE A 211 8.79 -18.17 10.12
C PHE A 211 7.86 -17.04 10.57
N VAL A 212 8.26 -15.82 10.24
CA VAL A 212 7.44 -14.61 10.34
C VAL A 212 7.82 -13.65 9.19
N ALA A 213 6.85 -12.93 8.65
CA ALA A 213 7.09 -11.88 7.66
C ALA A 213 7.06 -10.50 8.34
N VAL A 214 8.20 -9.80 8.34
CA VAL A 214 8.37 -8.46 8.94
C VAL A 214 8.66 -7.45 7.84
N ASP A 215 7.76 -6.48 7.64
CA ASP A 215 7.71 -5.61 6.46
C ASP A 215 7.83 -6.40 5.13
N GLY A 216 7.27 -7.61 5.08
CA GLY A 216 7.38 -8.51 3.92
C GLY A 216 8.73 -9.20 3.77
N THR A 217 9.61 -9.12 4.76
CA THR A 217 10.85 -9.91 4.81
C THR A 217 10.56 -11.23 5.53
N SER A 218 10.75 -12.36 4.86
CA SER A 218 10.69 -13.70 5.46
C SER A 218 11.88 -13.90 6.38
N LEU A 219 11.61 -14.08 7.68
CA LEU A 219 12.63 -14.18 8.72
C LEU A 219 12.37 -15.38 9.62
N THR A 220 13.45 -15.92 10.18
CA THR A 220 13.39 -16.98 11.19
C THR A 220 13.41 -16.36 12.57
N VAL A 221 12.38 -16.65 13.36
CA VAL A 221 12.32 -16.28 14.79
C VAL A 221 13.42 -17.01 15.53
N VAL A 222 14.21 -16.31 16.34
CA VAL A 222 15.22 -17.00 17.18
C VAL A 222 14.57 -17.41 18.50
N ASP A 223 14.02 -16.45 19.23
CA ASP A 223 13.41 -16.56 20.55
C ASP A 223 12.07 -15.82 20.63
N VAL A 224 11.21 -16.25 21.56
CA VAL A 224 9.94 -15.62 21.91
C VAL A 224 9.95 -15.34 23.41
N PHE A 225 9.61 -14.11 23.78
CA PHE A 225 9.59 -13.59 25.14
C PHE A 225 8.15 -13.28 25.52
N ASP A 226 7.42 -14.33 25.91
CA ASP A 226 5.99 -14.21 26.22
C ASP A 226 5.72 -13.09 27.23
N ASP A 227 6.40 -13.05 28.37
CA ASP A 227 6.15 -12.04 29.42
C ASP A 227 6.36 -10.58 28.99
N GLU A 228 7.12 -10.34 27.91
CA GLU A 228 7.38 -9.00 27.36
C GLU A 228 6.49 -8.65 26.15
N ASP A 229 5.64 -9.57 25.70
CA ASP A 229 4.93 -9.55 24.42
C ASP A 229 5.87 -9.41 23.18
N CYS A 230 7.07 -9.99 23.26
CA CYS A 230 8.14 -9.77 22.26
C CYS A 230 8.61 -11.06 21.57
N PHE A 231 9.22 -10.89 20.39
CA PHE A 231 10.06 -11.91 19.74
C PHE A 231 11.30 -11.24 19.15
N ASN A 232 12.33 -12.02 18.83
CA ASN A 232 13.52 -11.52 18.13
C ASN A 232 13.83 -12.32 16.85
N PHE A 233 14.67 -11.72 16.02
CA PHE A 233 15.30 -12.34 14.86
C PHE A 233 16.65 -11.68 14.60
N MET A 234 17.47 -12.31 13.76
CA MET A 234 18.77 -11.79 13.37
C MET A 234 18.82 -11.54 11.86
N LEU A 235 19.30 -10.38 11.45
CA LEU A 235 19.53 -10.03 10.05
C LEU A 235 21.01 -10.22 9.70
N VAL A 236 21.31 -11.12 8.78
CA VAL A 236 22.66 -11.28 8.21
C VAL A 236 23.05 -10.08 7.34
N ALA A 237 24.35 -9.79 7.23
CA ALA A 237 24.89 -8.62 6.52
C ALA A 237 24.32 -8.40 5.10
N TYR A 238 24.06 -9.47 4.34
CA TYR A 238 23.44 -9.36 3.02
C TYR A 238 22.01 -8.81 3.10
N THR A 239 21.15 -9.39 3.94
CA THR A 239 19.75 -8.96 4.08
C THR A 239 19.66 -7.53 4.60
N GLN A 240 20.57 -7.12 5.49
CA GLN A 240 20.60 -5.74 6.01
C GLN A 240 20.70 -4.68 4.89
N GLN A 241 21.36 -4.99 3.77
CA GLN A 241 21.52 -4.09 2.63
C GLN A 241 20.32 -4.12 1.65
N LYS A 242 19.36 -5.04 1.83
CA LYS A 242 18.28 -5.32 0.89
C LYS A 242 16.89 -4.94 1.41
N VAL A 243 16.74 -4.70 2.71
CA VAL A 243 15.43 -4.43 3.34
C VAL A 243 15.45 -3.17 4.19
N VAL A 244 14.28 -2.58 4.41
CA VAL A 244 14.13 -1.31 5.15
C VAL A 244 14.34 -1.41 6.66
N ILE A 245 14.28 -2.61 7.25
CA ILE A 245 14.25 -2.78 8.71
C ILE A 245 15.50 -2.17 9.41
N PRO A 246 16.75 -2.34 8.95
CA PRO A 246 17.92 -1.68 9.55
C PRO A 246 17.95 -0.16 9.37
N LEU A 247 17.17 0.40 8.45
CA LEU A 247 17.03 1.85 8.25
C LEU A 247 16.03 2.47 9.23
N LYS A 248 15.24 1.64 9.93
CA LYS A 248 14.31 2.07 10.98
C LYS A 248 15.04 2.32 12.30
N LYS A 249 14.34 2.98 13.21
CA LYS A 249 14.78 3.26 14.58
C LYS A 249 13.93 2.48 15.58
N ILE A 250 14.48 2.26 16.77
CA ILE A 250 13.72 1.84 17.95
C ILE A 250 12.51 2.80 18.14
N GLY A 251 11.35 2.24 18.47
CA GLY A 251 10.07 2.93 18.55
C GLY A 251 9.31 3.03 17.21
N GLN A 252 9.89 2.64 16.07
CA GLN A 252 9.17 2.61 14.80
C GLN A 252 8.45 1.28 14.57
N LYS A 253 7.32 1.37 13.86
CA LYS A 253 6.49 0.22 13.53
C LYS A 253 7.02 -0.60 12.37
N VAL A 254 6.73 -1.88 12.40
CA VAL A 254 6.90 -2.84 11.30
C VAL A 254 5.56 -3.53 11.03
N ASN A 255 5.26 -3.83 9.76
CA ASN A 255 4.14 -4.69 9.40
C ASN A 255 4.46 -6.14 9.78
N LEU A 256 3.49 -6.86 10.35
CA LEU A 256 3.63 -8.27 10.72
C LEU A 256 2.58 -9.13 10.01
N GLU A 257 3.03 -10.15 9.30
CA GLU A 257 2.23 -11.31 8.89
C GLU A 257 2.87 -12.56 9.51
N VAL A 258 2.08 -13.31 10.28
CA VAL A 258 2.54 -14.59 10.88
C VAL A 258 2.28 -15.74 9.92
N ASP A 259 3.05 -16.82 10.05
CA ASP A 259 2.87 -18.02 9.21
C ASP A 259 1.41 -18.52 9.27
N ILE A 260 0.78 -18.57 8.11
CA ILE A 260 -0.61 -19.00 7.92
C ILE A 260 -0.87 -20.42 8.44
N MET A 261 0.17 -21.26 8.49
CA MET A 261 0.10 -22.61 9.06
C MET A 261 -0.36 -22.59 10.52
N GLY A 262 0.10 -21.62 11.32
CA GLY A 262 -0.32 -21.47 12.73
C GLY A 262 -1.82 -21.22 12.88
N LYS A 263 -2.40 -20.38 12.01
CA LYS A 263 -3.84 -20.07 12.00
C LYS A 263 -4.68 -21.28 11.55
N TYR A 264 -4.19 -22.05 10.58
CA TYR A 264 -4.86 -23.29 10.18
C TYR A 264 -4.85 -24.34 11.29
N VAL A 265 -3.71 -24.53 11.99
CA VAL A 265 -3.61 -25.44 13.13
C VAL A 265 -4.57 -25.02 14.25
N GLU A 266 -4.58 -23.75 14.66
CA GLU A 266 -5.53 -23.25 15.65
C GLU A 266 -6.99 -23.50 15.23
N ARG A 267 -7.33 -23.23 13.96
CA ARG A 267 -8.69 -23.41 13.44
C ARG A 267 -9.13 -24.86 13.47
N LEU A 268 -8.25 -25.80 13.10
CA LEU A 268 -8.51 -27.23 13.11
C LEU A 268 -8.71 -27.75 14.55
N LEU A 269 -7.79 -27.42 15.46
CA LEU A 269 -7.90 -27.81 16.87
C LEU A 269 -9.18 -27.25 17.50
N SER A 270 -9.50 -25.99 17.23
CA SER A 270 -10.73 -25.34 17.72
C SER A 270 -12.02 -26.03 17.22
N SER A 271 -12.03 -26.60 16.00
CA SER A 271 -13.17 -27.39 15.54
C SER A 271 -13.26 -28.76 16.21
N VAL A 272 -12.15 -29.48 16.36
CA VAL A 272 -12.14 -30.85 16.91
C VAL A 272 -12.53 -30.87 18.39
N PHE A 273 -12.06 -29.91 19.19
CA PHE A 273 -12.42 -29.82 20.61
C PHE A 273 -13.89 -29.48 20.85
N VAL A 274 -14.54 -28.72 19.95
CA VAL A 274 -15.95 -28.35 20.10
C VAL A 274 -16.90 -29.54 19.92
N ASP A 275 -16.54 -30.50 19.06
CA ASP A 275 -17.37 -31.69 18.85
C ASP A 275 -17.19 -32.70 19.99
N SER A 276 -15.96 -32.91 20.49
CA SER A 276 -15.70 -33.85 21.60
C SER A 276 -16.36 -33.43 22.93
N VAL A 277 -16.52 -32.12 23.17
CA VAL A 277 -17.20 -31.58 24.36
C VAL A 277 -18.74 -31.56 24.20
N LYS A 278 -19.27 -31.67 22.98
CA LYS A 278 -20.71 -31.82 22.72
C LYS A 278 -21.18 -33.28 22.66
N SER A 279 -20.26 -34.22 22.45
CA SER A 279 -20.51 -35.66 22.44
C SER A 279 -20.27 -36.36 23.79
N SER A 280 -19.90 -35.61 24.83
CA SER A 280 -19.65 -36.09 26.19
C SER A 280 -20.67 -35.53 27.18
#